data_AF-A0A6P8HHA7-F1
#
_entry.id   AF-A0A6P8HHA7-F1
#
_cell.length_a   1.000
_cell.length_b   1.000
_cell.length_c   1.000
_cell.angle_alpha   90.00
_cell.angle_beta   90.00
_cell.angle_gamma   90.00
#
_symmetry.space_group_name_H-M   'P 1'
#
loop_
_entity.id
_entity.type
_entity.pdbx_description
1 polymer ?
#
loop_
_entity_poly.entity_id
_entity_poly.type
_entity_poly.pdbx_seq_one_letter_code
_entity_poly.pdbx_strand_id
1 'polypeptide(L)'
;MALRLRVLGRKIRENLAVFVVAFFLGIAFGLLILCSPETPKVKEEKPTDIRVTSVPVPEELVSTQVTEVMEITQEPTEPTEKKTEKPTRKIEPYPPLLKKKGFTITPQDCPEDLFLLIIVVTSSRNFQARKAIRKSWGEDNSKKNETSNESFRVVYVVGSDDDHDRLVKRESKRYKDILRGGFKDFYLKNEGHSVKVLFGLKWATTACKAKFVLKATDESFVNTDELISFLRKKNEDANEGLYLGFCHGHDVGGAKVVRNEKSPWYISEEEWPENRLPPYASGMGITISYDVVEKIVDLSVKEKLIHIDDVYLGIMANKLSLQCMDESNKFDTSYTTMLTECEDMNFCVLGGVPPRDMYYLTQNVKNLKDIC
;
A
#
# COMPACT_ATOMS: atom_id res chain seq x y z
N MET A 1 6.00 -28.16 -41.61
CA MET A 1 6.91 -27.42 -40.71
C MET A 1 7.69 -26.31 -41.43
N ALA A 2 8.27 -26.54 -42.62
CA ALA A 2 9.01 -25.52 -43.39
C ALA A 2 8.19 -24.30 -43.87
N LEU A 3 6.87 -24.45 -44.10
CA LEU A 3 6.01 -23.33 -44.52
C LEU A 3 5.68 -22.36 -43.37
N ARG A 4 5.58 -22.85 -42.12
CA ARG A 4 5.31 -22.01 -40.93
C ARG A 4 6.52 -21.16 -40.52
N LEU A 5 7.74 -21.65 -40.73
CA LEU A 5 8.97 -20.88 -40.49
C LEU A 5 9.18 -19.74 -41.49
N ARG A 6 8.72 -19.88 -42.75
CA ARG A 6 8.79 -18.82 -43.76
C ARG A 6 7.82 -17.67 -43.50
N VAL A 7 6.64 -17.95 -42.91
CA VAL A 7 5.66 -16.92 -42.54
C VAL A 7 6.12 -16.15 -41.29
N LEU A 8 6.70 -16.84 -40.29
CA LEU A 8 7.23 -16.20 -39.09
C LEU A 8 8.43 -15.29 -39.41
N GLY A 9 9.34 -15.73 -40.28
CA GLY A 9 10.48 -14.92 -40.72
C GLY A 9 10.10 -13.69 -41.54
N ARG A 10 8.98 -13.72 -42.28
CA ARG A 10 8.48 -12.57 -43.06
C ARG A 10 7.83 -11.53 -42.14
N LYS A 11 7.06 -11.97 -41.13
CA LYS A 11 6.39 -11.10 -40.15
C LYS A 11 7.38 -10.41 -39.19
N ILE A 12 8.47 -11.07 -38.83
CA ILE A 12 9.57 -10.46 -38.04
C ILE A 12 10.33 -9.40 -38.86
N ARG A 13 10.53 -9.63 -40.17
CA ARG A 13 11.20 -8.67 -41.06
C ARG A 13 10.37 -7.41 -41.31
N GLU A 14 9.05 -7.56 -41.45
CA GLU A 14 8.12 -6.43 -41.58
C GLU A 14 8.05 -5.60 -40.30
N ASN A 15 7.96 -6.25 -39.12
CA ASN A 15 7.97 -5.53 -37.83
C ASN A 15 9.29 -4.81 -37.58
N LEU A 16 10.43 -5.42 -37.92
CA LEU A 16 11.74 -4.77 -37.77
C LEU A 16 11.90 -3.56 -38.72
N ALA A 17 11.38 -3.66 -39.95
CA ALA A 17 11.38 -2.53 -40.89
C ALA A 17 10.52 -1.36 -40.39
N VAL A 18 9.35 -1.64 -39.80
CA VAL A 18 8.48 -0.61 -39.19
C VAL A 18 9.16 0.07 -38.00
N PHE A 19 9.83 -0.69 -37.13
CA PHE A 19 10.57 -0.12 -36.00
C PHE A 19 11.76 0.74 -36.44
N VAL A 20 12.50 0.31 -37.47
CA VAL A 20 13.64 1.08 -37.99
C VAL A 20 13.16 2.38 -38.65
N VAL A 21 12.07 2.35 -39.43
CA VAL A 21 11.50 3.57 -40.04
C VAL A 21 10.93 4.52 -38.97
N ALA A 22 10.25 4.00 -37.94
CA ALA A 22 9.74 4.81 -36.83
C ALA A 22 10.88 5.45 -36.01
N PHE A 23 11.99 4.73 -35.80
CA PHE A 23 13.16 5.24 -35.09
C PHE A 23 13.84 6.38 -35.87
N PHE A 24 14.01 6.23 -37.20
CA PHE A 24 14.58 7.29 -38.02
C PHE A 24 13.65 8.50 -38.21
N LEU A 25 12.33 8.30 -38.29
CA LEU A 25 11.35 9.39 -38.28
C LEU A 25 11.32 10.13 -36.94
N GLY A 26 11.43 9.42 -35.82
CA GLY A 26 11.52 10.01 -34.48
C GLY A 26 12.79 10.85 -34.27
N ILE A 27 13.94 10.38 -34.79
CA ILE A 27 15.19 11.15 -34.78
C ILE A 27 15.10 12.39 -35.67
N ALA A 28 14.48 12.29 -36.85
CA ALA A 28 14.25 13.44 -37.72
C ALA A 28 13.33 14.49 -37.10
N PHE A 29 12.28 14.06 -36.38
CA PHE A 29 11.36 14.96 -35.66
C PHE A 29 12.03 15.60 -34.43
N GLY A 30 12.89 14.87 -33.73
CA GLY A 30 13.69 15.39 -32.62
C GLY A 30 14.73 16.43 -33.04
N LEU A 31 15.31 16.29 -34.24
CA LEU A 31 16.27 17.24 -34.79
C LEU A 31 15.59 18.50 -35.38
N LEU A 32 14.34 18.41 -35.84
CA LEU A 32 13.54 19.57 -36.27
C LEU A 32 13.10 20.46 -35.09
N ILE A 33 12.92 19.91 -33.89
CA ILE A 33 12.56 20.67 -32.68
C ILE A 33 13.76 21.43 -32.09
N LEU A 34 14.99 21.00 -32.39
CA LEU A 34 16.23 21.66 -31.92
C LEU A 34 16.73 22.80 -32.83
N CYS A 35 16.06 23.04 -33.96
CA CYS A 35 16.36 24.14 -34.88
C CYS A 35 15.10 24.98 -35.16
N SER A 36 14.63 25.73 -34.17
CA SER A 36 13.74 26.86 -34.41
C SER A 36 14.06 28.01 -33.44
N PRO A 37 14.57 29.15 -33.93
CA PRO A 37 14.81 30.32 -33.11
C PRO A 37 13.60 31.26 -33.25
N GLU A 38 12.67 31.22 -32.32
CA GLU A 38 11.75 32.36 -32.05
C GLU A 38 11.00 32.11 -30.74
N THR A 39 11.44 32.78 -29.67
CA THR A 39 10.70 32.87 -28.41
C THR A 39 9.79 34.11 -28.44
N PRO A 40 8.51 34.01 -28.06
CA PRO A 40 7.66 35.19 -27.94
C PRO A 40 8.01 35.97 -26.67
N LYS A 41 8.23 37.28 -26.81
CA LYS A 41 8.52 38.23 -25.72
C LYS A 41 7.33 38.37 -24.76
N VAL A 42 7.52 38.00 -23.50
CA VAL A 42 6.65 38.39 -22.38
C VAL A 42 7.12 39.74 -21.85
N LYS A 43 6.19 40.71 -21.70
CA LYS A 43 6.44 42.03 -21.13
C LYS A 43 6.71 41.92 -19.63
N GLU A 44 7.84 42.46 -19.18
CA GLU A 44 8.12 42.70 -17.76
C GLU A 44 7.29 43.90 -17.26
N GLU A 45 6.45 43.68 -16.26
CA GLU A 45 5.89 44.73 -15.40
C GLU A 45 6.80 44.92 -14.17
N LYS A 46 7.14 46.18 -13.87
CA LYS A 46 7.95 46.60 -12.71
C LYS A 46 7.25 46.31 -11.39
N PRO A 47 7.93 45.77 -10.35
CA PRO A 47 7.39 45.72 -9.01
C PRO A 47 7.45 47.10 -8.35
N THR A 48 6.34 47.49 -7.74
CA THR A 48 6.16 48.69 -6.93
C THR A 48 6.71 48.47 -5.52
N ASP A 49 7.32 49.53 -4.99
CA ASP A 49 8.06 49.61 -3.72
C ASP A 49 7.12 49.49 -2.50
N ILE A 50 7.32 48.49 -1.63
CA ILE A 50 6.73 48.45 -0.28
C ILE A 50 7.84 48.19 0.73
N ARG A 51 8.04 49.23 1.55
CA ARG A 51 9.06 49.41 2.58
C ARG A 51 8.59 48.77 3.89
N VAL A 52 9.33 47.78 4.42
CA VAL A 52 9.31 47.45 5.86
C VAL A 52 10.73 47.24 6.35
N THR A 53 11.04 47.99 7.40
CA THR A 53 12.31 48.23 8.08
C THR A 53 12.88 47.00 8.80
N SER A 54 14.18 46.73 8.64
CA SER A 54 14.97 45.88 9.53
C SER A 54 15.86 46.72 10.45
N VAL A 55 15.85 46.37 11.74
CA VAL A 55 16.69 46.93 12.82
C VAL A 55 18.01 46.15 12.86
N PRO A 56 19.18 46.77 13.16
CA PRO A 56 20.49 46.15 12.99
C PRO A 56 20.95 45.34 14.21
N VAL A 57 21.74 44.29 13.95
CA VAL A 57 22.54 43.55 14.94
C VAL A 57 23.99 44.06 14.84
N PRO A 58 24.68 44.40 15.93
CA PRO A 58 26.08 44.83 15.88
C PRO A 58 27.07 43.66 15.96
N GLU A 59 28.06 43.69 15.06
CA GLU A 59 29.38 43.06 15.20
C GLU A 59 30.33 44.03 15.93
N GLU A 60 31.14 43.53 16.85
CA GLU A 60 32.49 44.04 17.11
C GLU A 60 33.28 43.11 18.06
N LEU A 61 34.42 42.57 17.60
CA LEU A 61 35.79 42.91 18.06
C LEU A 61 36.80 41.77 17.84
N VAL A 62 37.79 42.10 17.01
CA VAL A 62 39.02 41.37 16.66
C VAL A 62 40.12 41.65 17.70
N SER A 63 41.16 40.79 17.70
CA SER A 63 42.55 40.98 18.21
C SER A 63 42.85 40.05 19.40
N THR A 64 43.96 39.32 19.52
CA THR A 64 45.31 39.40 18.93
C THR A 64 46.02 38.05 19.17
N GLN A 65 47.00 37.70 18.34
CA GLN A 65 47.90 36.56 18.53
C GLN A 65 48.91 36.81 19.66
N VAL A 66 49.31 35.77 20.41
CA VAL A 66 50.68 35.60 20.92
C VAL A 66 51.06 34.12 20.85
N THR A 67 52.20 33.89 20.19
CA THR A 67 52.94 32.65 20.04
C THR A 67 53.67 32.32 21.35
N GLU A 68 53.61 31.08 21.81
CA GLU A 68 54.69 30.54 22.63
C GLU A 68 54.90 29.05 22.33
N VAL A 69 56.13 28.75 21.92
CA VAL A 69 56.66 27.44 21.59
C VAL A 69 57.26 26.87 22.87
N MET A 70 56.80 25.69 23.31
CA MET A 70 57.60 24.81 24.16
C MET A 70 57.45 23.37 23.69
N GLU A 71 58.53 22.90 23.10
CA GLU A 71 58.85 21.51 22.78
C GLU A 71 59.14 20.75 24.09
N ILE A 72 58.82 19.45 24.17
CA ILE A 72 59.69 18.36 24.66
C ILE A 72 58.91 17.04 24.91
N THR A 73 59.44 15.99 24.26
CA THR A 73 59.33 14.52 24.45
C THR A 73 58.01 13.76 24.21
N GLN A 74 58.06 12.91 23.18
CA GLN A 74 57.25 11.72 23.02
C GLN A 74 57.94 10.52 23.68
N GLU A 75 57.17 9.72 24.43
CA GLU A 75 57.40 8.28 24.61
C GLU A 75 56.10 7.52 24.26
N PRO A 76 56.18 6.29 23.70
CA PRO A 76 55.06 5.63 23.07
C PRO A 76 54.27 4.76 24.06
N THR A 77 52.96 4.98 24.17
CA THR A 77 52.03 4.07 24.87
C THR A 77 50.93 3.58 23.92
N GLU A 78 50.74 2.26 23.91
CA GLU A 78 49.84 1.47 23.04
C GLU A 78 48.40 2.01 22.93
N PRO A 79 47.73 1.81 21.77
CA PRO A 79 46.35 2.23 21.58
C PRO A 79 45.42 1.26 22.32
N THR A 80 44.83 1.73 23.42
CA THR A 80 43.68 1.04 24.04
C THR A 80 42.47 1.20 23.13
N GLU A 81 42.03 0.09 22.55
CA GLU A 81 40.86 -0.03 21.70
C GLU A 81 39.59 0.37 22.47
N LYS A 82 39.17 1.63 22.34
CA LYS A 82 37.84 2.05 22.81
C LYS A 82 36.80 1.39 21.91
N LYS A 83 36.17 0.32 22.41
CA LYS A 83 34.90 -0.18 21.88
C LYS A 83 33.88 0.96 21.96
N THR A 84 33.68 1.64 20.84
CA THR A 84 32.54 2.54 20.66
C THR A 84 31.30 1.66 20.60
N GLU A 85 30.63 1.47 21.74
CA GLU A 85 29.28 0.93 21.73
C GLU A 85 28.44 1.81 20.81
N LYS A 86 27.96 1.23 19.69
CA LYS A 86 26.92 1.85 18.88
C LYS A 86 25.78 2.24 19.82
N PRO A 87 25.23 3.46 19.73
CA PRO A 87 24.10 3.83 20.56
C PRO A 87 22.97 2.82 20.26
N THR A 88 22.66 1.95 21.22
CA THR A 88 21.44 1.15 21.21
C THR A 88 20.29 2.13 21.23
N ARG A 89 19.77 2.45 20.04
CA ARG A 89 18.56 3.24 19.86
C ARG A 89 17.46 2.45 20.55
N LYS A 90 17.02 2.90 21.73
CA LYS A 90 15.86 2.31 22.42
C LYS A 90 14.70 2.34 21.43
N ILE A 91 14.30 1.18 20.92
CA ILE A 91 13.13 1.07 20.06
C ILE A 91 11.92 1.42 20.93
N GLU A 92 11.19 2.46 20.53
CA GLU A 92 9.91 2.77 21.17
C GLU A 92 8.99 1.56 20.99
N PRO A 93 8.21 1.18 22.03
CA PRO A 93 7.29 0.05 21.93
C PRO A 93 6.39 0.23 20.71
N TYR A 94 6.24 -0.84 19.91
CA TYR A 94 5.40 -0.84 18.72
C TYR A 94 4.06 -1.56 19.03
N PRO A 95 2.89 -0.94 18.78
CA PRO A 95 2.71 0.42 18.27
C PRO A 95 3.09 1.51 19.28
N PRO A 96 3.63 2.65 18.82
CA PRO A 96 3.99 3.77 19.68
C PRO A 96 2.78 4.25 20.49
N LEU A 97 3.01 4.35 21.80
CA LEU A 97 1.99 4.71 22.77
C LEU A 97 1.51 6.15 22.54
N LEU A 98 0.19 6.34 22.45
CA LEU A 98 -0.37 7.68 22.36
C LEU A 98 -0.17 8.45 23.68
N LYS A 99 0.27 9.71 23.58
CA LYS A 99 0.35 10.64 24.72
C LYS A 99 -1.01 11.02 25.30
N LYS A 100 -2.09 10.85 24.51
CA LYS A 100 -3.49 11.08 24.90
C LYS A 100 -4.30 9.82 24.64
N LYS A 101 -5.21 9.45 25.54
CA LYS A 101 -6.11 8.31 25.33
C LYS A 101 -6.97 8.60 24.10
N GLY A 102 -6.67 7.96 22.97
CA GLY A 102 -7.46 8.07 21.75
C GLY A 102 -8.88 7.55 21.96
N PHE A 103 -9.84 8.03 21.17
CA PHE A 103 -11.21 7.50 21.18
C PHE A 103 -11.37 6.41 20.11
N THR A 104 -12.31 5.50 20.29
CA THR A 104 -12.60 4.49 19.28
C THR A 104 -13.93 4.80 18.61
N ILE A 105 -13.97 4.67 17.27
CA ILE A 105 -15.21 4.64 16.50
C ILE A 105 -15.33 3.23 15.94
N THR A 106 -16.48 2.61 16.11
CA THR A 106 -16.84 1.37 15.43
C THR A 106 -18.01 1.64 14.48
N PRO A 107 -18.01 1.06 13.26
CA PRO A 107 -19.21 1.00 12.44
C PRO A 107 -20.35 0.34 13.23
N GLN A 108 -21.55 0.89 13.09
CA GLN A 108 -22.77 0.24 13.59
C GLN A 108 -23.30 -0.69 12.49
N ASP A 109 -24.01 -1.74 12.90
CA ASP A 109 -24.81 -2.64 12.06
C ASP A 109 -24.01 -3.45 11.03
N CYS A 110 -23.58 -4.67 11.35
CA CYS A 110 -23.11 -5.64 10.35
C CYS A 110 -24.18 -6.73 10.13
N PRO A 111 -24.52 -7.10 8.89
CA PRO A 111 -25.47 -8.18 8.62
C PRO A 111 -24.97 -9.51 9.21
N GLU A 112 -25.88 -10.34 9.72
CA GLU A 112 -25.55 -11.63 10.33
C GLU A 112 -24.92 -12.61 9.32
N ASP A 113 -25.43 -12.65 8.09
CA ASP A 113 -24.99 -13.57 7.02
C ASP A 113 -24.20 -12.87 5.91
N LEU A 114 -23.26 -11.98 6.28
CA LEU A 114 -22.44 -11.26 5.31
C LEU A 114 -21.50 -12.22 4.55
N PHE A 115 -21.53 -12.21 3.21
CA PHE A 115 -20.63 -13.08 2.43
C PHE A 115 -19.18 -12.57 2.46
N LEU A 116 -18.98 -11.27 2.19
CA LEU A 116 -17.65 -10.66 2.11
C LEU A 116 -17.56 -9.37 2.91
N LEU A 117 -16.63 -9.32 3.87
CA LEU A 117 -16.22 -8.06 4.50
C LEU A 117 -14.94 -7.55 3.83
N ILE A 118 -14.97 -6.32 3.31
CA ILE A 118 -13.79 -5.66 2.74
C ILE A 118 -13.27 -4.64 3.74
N ILE A 119 -12.09 -4.91 4.29
CA ILE A 119 -11.35 -4.02 5.19
C ILE A 119 -10.38 -3.20 4.35
N VAL A 120 -10.67 -1.91 4.20
CA VAL A 120 -9.79 -0.96 3.52
C VAL A 120 -8.92 -0.26 4.55
N VAL A 121 -7.62 -0.58 4.54
CA VAL A 121 -6.62 0.12 5.37
C VAL A 121 -6.25 1.42 4.67
N THR A 122 -6.45 2.55 5.36
CA THR A 122 -6.23 3.88 4.78
C THR A 122 -5.77 4.86 5.86
N SER A 123 -5.24 6.01 5.44
CA SER A 123 -4.91 7.12 6.34
C SER A 123 -6.15 7.92 6.72
N SER A 124 -6.19 8.41 7.95
CA SER A 124 -7.16 9.42 8.42
C SER A 124 -7.28 10.62 7.47
N ARG A 125 -6.19 10.97 6.78
CA ARG A 125 -6.08 12.09 5.84
C ARG A 125 -6.66 11.81 4.45
N ASN A 126 -6.81 10.54 4.07
CA ASN A 126 -7.19 10.13 2.72
C ASN A 126 -8.72 10.14 2.49
N PHE A 127 -9.37 11.27 2.80
CA PHE A 127 -10.82 11.45 2.59
C PHE A 127 -11.22 11.27 1.13
N GLN A 128 -10.38 11.72 0.18
CA GLN A 128 -10.68 11.59 -1.25
C GLN A 128 -10.63 10.15 -1.72
N ALA A 129 -9.68 9.35 -1.24
CA ALA A 129 -9.59 7.94 -1.59
C ALA A 129 -10.81 7.17 -1.07
N ARG A 130 -11.18 7.35 0.21
CA ARG A 130 -12.41 6.76 0.77
C ARG A 130 -13.66 7.19 -0.01
N LYS A 131 -13.77 8.48 -0.36
CA LYS A 131 -14.89 8.99 -1.17
C LYS A 131 -14.93 8.38 -2.57
N ALA A 132 -13.78 8.20 -3.21
CA ALA A 132 -13.69 7.55 -4.52
C ALA A 132 -14.19 6.11 -4.45
N ILE A 133 -13.68 5.31 -3.50
CA ILE A 133 -14.11 3.93 -3.27
C ILE A 133 -15.64 3.85 -3.08
N ARG A 134 -16.23 4.65 -2.18
CA ARG A 134 -17.69 4.68 -1.95
C ARG A 134 -18.51 4.99 -3.21
N LYS A 135 -17.96 5.79 -4.13
CA LYS A 135 -18.63 6.23 -5.37
C LYS A 135 -18.31 5.33 -6.57
N SER A 136 -17.59 4.23 -6.34
CA SER A 136 -17.07 3.35 -7.38
C SER A 136 -17.32 1.89 -6.97
N TRP A 137 -16.28 1.07 -6.90
CA TRP A 137 -16.37 -0.37 -6.60
C TRP A 137 -16.81 -0.69 -5.17
N GLY A 138 -16.65 0.25 -4.22
CA GLY A 138 -16.98 0.03 -2.82
C GLY A 138 -18.39 0.48 -2.43
N GLU A 139 -19.32 0.56 -3.37
CA GLU A 139 -20.72 0.85 -3.07
C GLU A 139 -21.36 -0.34 -2.35
N ASP A 140 -21.49 -0.22 -1.03
CA ASP A 140 -22.07 -1.23 -0.14
C ASP A 140 -23.42 -1.76 -0.66
N ASN A 141 -23.48 -3.07 -0.95
CA ASN A 141 -24.68 -3.75 -1.42
C ASN A 141 -25.39 -4.55 -0.32
N SER A 142 -24.83 -4.61 0.89
CA SER A 142 -25.34 -5.44 1.98
C SER A 142 -26.72 -5.04 2.48
N LYS A 143 -27.13 -3.79 2.23
CA LYS A 143 -28.46 -3.26 2.53
C LYS A 143 -29.47 -3.37 1.39
N LYS A 144 -29.01 -3.76 0.19
CA LYS A 144 -29.86 -3.85 -1.01
C LYS A 144 -30.37 -5.27 -1.24
N ASN A 145 -29.66 -6.28 -0.75
CA ASN A 145 -29.97 -7.68 -0.97
C ASN A 145 -30.17 -8.41 0.37
N GLU A 146 -31.40 -8.42 0.89
CA GLU A 146 -31.76 -9.16 2.11
C GLU A 146 -31.68 -10.69 1.94
N THR A 147 -31.46 -11.19 0.72
CA THR A 147 -31.57 -12.62 0.38
C THR A 147 -30.47 -13.17 -0.53
N SER A 148 -29.36 -12.47 -0.80
CA SER A 148 -28.32 -13.00 -1.70
C SER A 148 -27.04 -13.44 -1.00
N ASN A 149 -26.50 -14.59 -1.45
CA ASN A 149 -25.16 -15.11 -1.14
C ASN A 149 -24.01 -14.24 -1.72
N GLU A 150 -24.28 -12.95 -1.96
CA GLU A 150 -23.43 -12.01 -2.71
C GLU A 150 -23.34 -10.65 -2.00
N SER A 151 -23.73 -10.62 -0.72
CA SER A 151 -23.65 -9.41 0.10
C SER A 151 -22.19 -9.13 0.47
N PHE A 152 -21.75 -7.90 0.27
CA PHE A 152 -20.48 -7.42 0.77
C PHE A 152 -20.62 -6.05 1.43
N ARG A 153 -19.70 -5.76 2.34
CA ARG A 153 -19.61 -4.48 3.02
C ARG A 153 -18.19 -3.98 3.05
N VAL A 154 -18.01 -2.67 2.86
CA VAL A 154 -16.71 -2.00 2.99
C VAL A 154 -16.62 -1.28 4.33
N VAL A 155 -15.51 -1.47 5.04
CA VAL A 155 -15.16 -0.72 6.25
C VAL A 155 -13.77 -0.12 6.10
N TYR A 156 -13.66 1.17 6.43
CA TYR A 156 -12.39 1.91 6.38
C TYR A 156 -11.73 1.92 7.74
N VAL A 157 -10.52 1.37 7.81
CA VAL A 157 -9.73 1.34 9.06
C VAL A 157 -8.70 2.46 9.06
N VAL A 158 -8.82 3.34 10.05
CA VAL A 158 -7.97 4.52 10.22
C VAL A 158 -7.43 4.61 11.65
N GLY A 159 -6.31 5.31 11.82
CA GLY A 159 -5.76 5.62 13.14
C GLY A 159 -6.23 6.96 13.69
N SER A 160 -5.49 7.47 14.66
CA SER A 160 -5.64 8.77 15.31
C SER A 160 -4.77 9.81 14.61
N ASP A 161 -5.37 10.93 14.22
CA ASP A 161 -4.65 12.10 13.71
C ASP A 161 -5.32 13.37 14.25
N ASP A 162 -4.63 14.07 15.16
CA ASP A 162 -5.21 15.16 15.96
C ASP A 162 -5.86 16.25 15.09
N ASP A 163 -5.25 16.55 13.94
CA ASP A 163 -5.71 17.56 12.99
C ASP A 163 -6.98 17.15 12.24
N HIS A 164 -7.16 15.84 12.01
CA HIS A 164 -8.21 15.32 11.12
C HIS A 164 -9.30 14.52 11.85
N ASP A 165 -9.11 14.16 13.12
CA ASP A 165 -10.06 13.36 13.91
C ASP A 165 -11.47 13.97 13.97
N ARG A 166 -11.57 15.31 14.04
CA ARG A 166 -12.87 16.01 14.00
C ARG A 166 -13.58 15.84 12.67
N LEU A 167 -12.85 15.72 11.57
CA LEU A 167 -13.38 15.49 10.22
C LEU A 167 -13.73 14.01 10.06
N VAL A 168 -12.86 13.09 10.49
CA VAL A 168 -13.13 11.64 10.51
C VAL A 168 -14.38 11.32 11.33
N LYS A 169 -14.57 11.96 12.49
CA LYS A 169 -15.78 11.79 13.30
C LYS A 169 -17.05 12.25 12.58
N ARG A 170 -16.97 13.34 11.80
CA ARG A 170 -18.10 13.83 10.98
C ARG A 170 -18.38 12.89 9.80
N GLU A 171 -17.34 12.40 9.14
CA GLU A 171 -17.43 11.42 8.07
C GLU A 171 -18.08 10.11 8.58
N SER A 172 -17.60 9.58 9.70
CA SER A 172 -18.16 8.40 10.36
C SER A 172 -19.65 8.56 10.68
N LYS A 173 -20.06 9.72 11.22
CA LYS A 173 -21.48 9.99 11.50
C LYS A 173 -22.34 9.95 10.24
N ARG A 174 -21.79 10.34 9.08
CA ARG A 174 -22.50 10.39 7.81
C ARG A 174 -22.58 9.02 7.13
N TYR A 175 -21.47 8.29 7.07
CA TYR A 175 -21.37 7.08 6.25
C TYR A 175 -21.43 5.77 7.06
N LYS A 176 -21.19 5.82 8.37
CA LYS A 176 -21.29 4.67 9.29
C LYS A 176 -20.40 3.48 8.92
N ASP A 177 -19.29 3.73 8.24
CA ASP A 177 -18.38 2.73 7.66
C ASP A 177 -16.92 2.91 8.11
N ILE A 178 -16.68 3.73 9.13
CA ILE A 178 -15.33 3.98 9.65
C ILE A 178 -15.09 3.21 10.94
N LEU A 179 -14.02 2.43 10.96
CA LEU A 179 -13.42 1.82 12.13
C LEU A 179 -12.15 2.61 12.49
N ARG A 180 -12.23 3.47 13.51
CA ARG A 180 -11.13 4.34 13.94
C ARG A 180 -10.53 3.83 15.24
N GLY A 181 -9.25 3.48 15.20
CA GLY A 181 -8.50 2.97 16.34
C GLY A 181 -7.87 4.06 17.20
N GLY A 182 -7.66 3.76 18.48
CA GLY A 182 -6.98 4.62 19.46
C GLY A 182 -5.45 4.63 19.36
N PHE A 183 -4.88 4.41 18.17
CA PHE A 183 -3.42 4.37 17.92
C PHE A 183 -3.05 5.42 16.88
N LYS A 184 -1.81 5.90 16.86
CA LYS A 184 -1.39 6.98 15.95
C LYS A 184 -1.46 6.52 14.49
N ASP A 185 -1.96 7.39 13.62
CA ASP A 185 -1.95 7.19 12.18
C ASP A 185 -0.65 7.76 11.59
N PHE A 186 0.29 6.89 11.20
CA PHE A 186 1.48 7.32 10.48
C PHE A 186 1.16 7.42 9.01
N TYR A 187 1.04 8.64 8.52
CA TYR A 187 0.67 8.89 7.12
C TYR A 187 1.81 8.63 6.13
N LEU A 188 3.02 9.04 6.48
CA LEU A 188 4.16 9.09 5.55
C LEU A 188 4.99 7.79 5.52
N LYS A 189 4.66 6.83 6.38
CA LYS A 189 5.39 5.58 6.51
C LYS A 189 4.38 4.45 6.66
N ASN A 190 4.74 3.27 6.15
CA ASN A 190 3.97 2.03 6.34
C ASN A 190 3.94 1.58 7.82
N GLU A 191 4.63 2.29 8.71
CA GLU A 191 4.61 2.09 10.16
C GLU A 191 3.17 2.12 10.68
N GLY A 192 2.64 0.98 11.14
CA GLY A 192 1.33 0.94 11.81
C GLY A 192 0.22 0.33 10.96
N HIS A 193 0.51 -0.07 9.72
CA HIS A 193 -0.47 -0.79 8.89
C HIS A 193 -0.87 -2.12 9.53
N SER A 194 0.08 -2.87 10.12
CA SER A 194 -0.23 -4.15 10.78
C SER A 194 -1.18 -3.96 11.98
N VAL A 195 -1.05 -2.84 12.69
CA VAL A 195 -1.94 -2.48 13.80
C VAL A 195 -3.35 -2.20 13.28
N LYS A 196 -3.48 -1.47 12.17
CA LYS A 196 -4.77 -1.22 11.51
C LYS A 196 -5.40 -2.53 11.02
N VAL A 197 -4.63 -3.38 10.35
CA VAL A 197 -5.10 -4.70 9.89
C VAL A 197 -5.60 -5.53 11.07
N LEU A 198 -4.77 -5.71 12.11
CA LEU A 198 -5.18 -6.47 13.29
C LEU A 198 -6.41 -5.89 13.98
N PHE A 199 -6.53 -4.56 14.05
CA PHE A 199 -7.71 -3.91 14.61
C PHE A 199 -8.96 -4.20 13.78
N GLY A 200 -8.84 -4.15 12.45
CA GLY A 200 -9.90 -4.55 11.52
C GLY A 200 -10.29 -6.02 11.66
N LEU A 201 -9.33 -6.94 11.68
CA LEU A 201 -9.57 -8.37 11.85
C LEU A 201 -10.19 -8.67 13.21
N LYS A 202 -9.73 -8.03 14.29
CA LYS A 202 -10.34 -8.19 15.62
C LYS A 202 -11.79 -7.72 15.63
N TRP A 203 -12.10 -6.61 14.97
CA TRP A 203 -13.48 -6.15 14.83
C TRP A 203 -14.33 -7.14 14.00
N ALA A 204 -13.79 -7.71 12.92
CA ALA A 204 -14.47 -8.74 12.13
C ALA A 204 -14.85 -9.97 12.97
N THR A 205 -13.94 -10.47 13.81
CA THR A 205 -14.21 -11.64 14.68
C THR A 205 -15.27 -11.37 15.75
N THR A 206 -15.44 -10.11 16.19
CA THR A 206 -16.28 -9.77 17.35
C THR A 206 -17.60 -9.11 17.00
N ALA A 207 -17.67 -8.41 15.87
CA ALA A 207 -18.81 -7.55 15.52
C ALA A 207 -19.29 -7.71 14.07
N CYS A 208 -18.53 -8.36 13.18
CA CYS A 208 -18.91 -8.49 11.77
C CYS A 208 -18.37 -9.78 11.14
N LYS A 209 -19.04 -10.88 11.46
CA LYS A 209 -18.63 -12.24 11.11
C LYS A 209 -19.02 -12.60 9.67
N ALA A 210 -18.26 -12.11 8.70
CA ALA A 210 -18.44 -12.48 7.30
C ALA A 210 -17.78 -13.83 6.98
N LYS A 211 -18.25 -14.53 5.93
CA LYS A 211 -17.61 -15.79 5.47
C LYS A 211 -16.17 -15.58 5.01
N PHE A 212 -15.93 -14.49 4.28
CA PHE A 212 -14.61 -14.07 3.83
C PHE A 212 -14.31 -12.64 4.25
N VAL A 213 -13.03 -12.38 4.48
CA VAL A 213 -12.50 -11.03 4.70
C VAL A 213 -11.47 -10.74 3.62
N LEU A 214 -11.69 -9.67 2.85
CA LEU A 214 -10.68 -9.08 1.97
C LEU A 214 -10.00 -7.93 2.70
N LYS A 215 -8.69 -8.02 2.93
CA LYS A 215 -7.87 -6.85 3.25
C LYS A 215 -7.47 -6.17 1.94
N ALA A 216 -7.74 -4.88 1.84
CA ALA A 216 -7.40 -4.01 0.72
C ALA A 216 -6.76 -2.70 1.22
N THR A 217 -6.20 -1.91 0.31
CA THR A 217 -5.72 -0.55 0.57
C THR A 217 -6.64 0.46 -0.10
N ASP A 218 -6.38 1.75 0.13
CA ASP A 218 -7.06 2.83 -0.58
C ASP A 218 -6.52 3.09 -2.00
N GLU A 219 -5.63 2.23 -2.47
CA GLU A 219 -5.13 2.16 -3.85
C GLU A 219 -5.51 0.83 -4.53
N SER A 220 -6.28 -0.02 -3.86
CA SER A 220 -6.86 -1.22 -4.46
C SER A 220 -8.12 -0.86 -5.25
N PHE A 221 -8.31 -1.52 -6.38
CA PHE A 221 -9.58 -1.58 -7.10
C PHE A 221 -10.09 -3.02 -7.10
N VAL A 222 -11.31 -3.23 -6.64
CA VAL A 222 -11.88 -4.58 -6.48
C VAL A 222 -13.01 -4.77 -7.49
N ASN A 223 -12.90 -5.79 -8.33
CA ASN A 223 -14.05 -6.27 -9.11
C ASN A 223 -14.89 -7.18 -8.20
N THR A 224 -15.83 -6.59 -7.48
CA THR A 224 -16.59 -7.27 -6.41
C THR A 224 -17.40 -8.45 -6.93
N ASP A 225 -17.97 -8.32 -8.13
CA ASP A 225 -18.78 -9.38 -8.74
C ASP A 225 -17.92 -10.60 -9.07
N GLU A 226 -16.77 -10.37 -9.70
CA GLU A 226 -15.82 -11.44 -10.04
C GLU A 226 -15.21 -12.07 -8.79
N LEU A 227 -14.85 -11.27 -7.78
CA LEU A 227 -14.33 -11.78 -6.52
C LEU A 227 -15.36 -12.67 -5.80
N ILE A 228 -16.63 -12.26 -5.73
CA ILE A 228 -17.68 -13.07 -5.10
C ILE A 228 -17.89 -14.38 -5.87
N SER A 229 -17.99 -14.30 -7.20
CA SER A 229 -18.09 -15.48 -8.07
C SER A 229 -16.92 -16.45 -7.86
N PHE A 230 -15.70 -15.93 -7.80
CA PHE A 230 -14.49 -16.70 -7.54
C PHE A 230 -14.49 -17.38 -6.17
N LEU A 231 -14.83 -16.64 -5.10
CA LEU A 231 -14.87 -17.19 -3.74
C LEU A 231 -15.98 -18.22 -3.54
N ARG A 232 -17.12 -18.07 -4.22
CA ARG A 232 -18.19 -19.08 -4.18
C ARG A 232 -17.70 -20.43 -4.70
N LYS A 233 -17.02 -20.43 -5.85
CA LYS A 233 -16.42 -21.65 -6.42
C LYS A 233 -15.43 -22.28 -5.44
N LYS A 234 -14.56 -21.47 -4.83
CA LYS A 234 -13.63 -21.96 -3.79
C LYS A 234 -14.33 -22.49 -2.54
N ASN A 235 -15.48 -21.93 -2.15
CA ASN A 235 -16.23 -22.37 -0.98
C ASN A 235 -16.96 -23.70 -1.19
N GLU A 236 -17.44 -23.98 -2.41
CA GLU A 236 -18.07 -25.26 -2.75
C GLU A 236 -17.09 -26.45 -2.59
N ASP A 237 -15.80 -26.20 -2.73
CA ASP A 237 -14.72 -27.17 -2.49
C ASP A 237 -14.39 -27.41 -1.00
N ALA A 238 -15.25 -26.95 -0.07
CA ALA A 238 -15.09 -27.08 1.39
C ALA A 238 -13.81 -26.43 1.98
N ASN A 239 -13.30 -25.37 1.35
CA ASN A 239 -12.03 -24.73 1.75
C ASN A 239 -12.16 -23.85 3.00
N GLU A 240 -12.12 -24.48 4.18
CA GLU A 240 -11.61 -23.87 5.41
C GLU A 240 -10.09 -23.64 5.27
N GLY A 241 -9.52 -22.64 5.95
CA GLY A 241 -8.06 -22.43 5.86
C GLY A 241 -7.60 -21.59 4.66
N LEU A 242 -8.49 -20.86 4.00
CA LEU A 242 -8.16 -20.01 2.84
C LEU A 242 -7.36 -18.77 3.26
N TYR A 243 -6.19 -18.60 2.64
CA TYR A 243 -5.33 -17.41 2.64
C TYR A 243 -4.73 -17.24 1.24
N LEU A 244 -5.24 -16.27 0.46
CA LEU A 244 -4.92 -16.12 -0.97
C LEU A 244 -4.68 -14.69 -1.40
N GLY A 245 -3.99 -14.54 -2.53
CA GLY A 245 -3.70 -13.28 -3.22
C GLY A 245 -2.53 -13.47 -4.19
N PHE A 246 -1.83 -12.38 -4.52
CA PHE A 246 -0.55 -12.47 -5.24
C PHE A 246 0.56 -12.88 -4.27
N CYS A 247 1.13 -14.09 -4.38
CA CYS A 247 2.07 -14.61 -3.40
C CYS A 247 3.53 -14.29 -3.72
N HIS A 248 4.16 -13.48 -2.87
CA HIS A 248 5.60 -13.22 -2.96
C HIS A 248 6.40 -14.41 -2.41
N GLY A 249 7.43 -14.81 -3.17
CA GLY A 249 8.45 -15.75 -2.70
C GLY A 249 8.00 -17.22 -2.63
N HIS A 250 6.79 -17.56 -3.09
CA HIS A 250 6.29 -18.93 -3.04
C HIS A 250 7.20 -19.92 -3.80
N ASP A 251 7.58 -19.57 -5.03
CA ASP A 251 8.38 -20.45 -5.91
C ASP A 251 9.85 -20.62 -5.49
N VAL A 252 10.34 -19.78 -4.58
CA VAL A 252 11.76 -19.69 -4.23
C VAL A 252 12.02 -19.91 -2.74
N GLY A 253 11.04 -20.46 -2.01
CA GLY A 253 11.18 -20.78 -0.59
C GLY A 253 11.23 -19.54 0.31
N GLY A 254 10.41 -18.52 0.02
CA GLY A 254 10.25 -17.29 0.79
C GLY A 254 10.75 -16.04 0.07
N ALA A 255 10.40 -14.85 0.57
CA ALA A 255 10.85 -13.58 0.00
C ALA A 255 12.15 -13.10 0.68
N LYS A 256 13.01 -12.37 -0.04
CA LYS A 256 14.18 -11.74 0.58
C LYS A 256 13.74 -10.56 1.45
N VAL A 257 14.32 -10.43 2.64
CA VAL A 257 14.05 -9.28 3.51
C VAL A 257 14.73 -8.04 2.93
N VAL A 258 14.00 -6.93 2.86
CA VAL A 258 14.56 -5.65 2.39
C VAL A 258 15.33 -4.98 3.53
N ARG A 259 16.65 -4.91 3.41
CA ARG A 259 17.57 -4.32 4.41
C ARG A 259 18.03 -2.91 4.09
N ASN A 260 17.50 -2.30 3.03
CA ASN A 260 17.81 -0.91 2.67
C ASN A 260 16.92 0.05 3.47
N GLU A 261 17.48 0.79 4.43
CA GLU A 261 16.76 1.76 5.29
C GLU A 261 16.01 2.86 4.53
N LYS A 262 16.36 3.12 3.27
CA LYS A 262 15.65 4.10 2.41
C LYS A 262 14.39 3.53 1.78
N SER A 263 14.19 2.22 1.86
CA SER A 263 13.00 1.57 1.32
C SER A 263 11.81 1.72 2.26
N PRO A 264 10.59 1.98 1.74
CA PRO A 264 9.38 1.95 2.55
C PRO A 264 9.01 0.54 3.05
N TRP A 265 9.71 -0.50 2.58
CA TRP A 265 9.56 -1.89 3.01
C TRP A 265 10.77 -2.39 3.83
N TYR A 266 11.59 -1.50 4.35
CA TYR A 266 12.74 -1.86 5.19
C TYR A 266 12.31 -2.62 6.45
N ILE A 267 12.93 -3.76 6.73
CA ILE A 267 12.80 -4.48 8.01
C ILE A 267 14.20 -4.60 8.63
N SER A 268 14.35 -4.21 9.89
CA SER A 268 15.63 -4.28 10.61
C SER A 268 15.96 -5.70 11.06
N GLU A 269 17.25 -5.98 11.31
CA GLU A 269 17.68 -7.29 11.86
C GLU A 269 17.11 -7.54 13.27
N GLU A 270 16.89 -6.48 14.05
CA GLU A 270 16.25 -6.58 15.36
C GLU A 270 14.76 -6.94 15.26
N GLU A 271 14.08 -6.42 14.24
CA GLU A 271 12.68 -6.76 13.99
C GLU A 271 12.54 -8.19 13.48
N TRP A 272 13.36 -8.57 12.50
CA TRP A 272 13.41 -9.90 11.91
C TRP A 272 14.87 -10.28 11.60
N PRO A 273 15.48 -11.26 12.31
CA PRO A 273 16.91 -11.56 12.16
C PRO A 273 17.23 -12.37 10.89
N GLU A 274 16.29 -13.18 10.41
CA GLU A 274 16.52 -14.05 9.25
C GLU A 274 16.62 -13.26 7.95
N ASN A 275 17.28 -13.82 6.94
CA ASN A 275 17.42 -13.16 5.63
C ASN A 275 16.22 -13.36 4.70
N ARG A 276 15.30 -14.25 5.07
CA ARG A 276 14.09 -14.55 4.29
C ARG A 276 12.85 -14.45 5.16
N LEU A 277 11.77 -14.03 4.52
CA LEU A 277 10.41 -14.08 5.02
C LEU A 277 9.73 -15.34 4.48
N PRO A 278 8.77 -15.93 5.20
CA PRO A 278 7.90 -16.95 4.61
C PRO A 278 7.13 -16.36 3.41
N PRO A 279 6.60 -17.19 2.49
CA PRO A 279 5.73 -16.71 1.43
C PRO A 279 4.53 -15.94 1.99
N TYR A 280 4.17 -14.84 1.36
CA TYR A 280 3.08 -13.97 1.82
C TYR A 280 2.31 -13.36 0.64
N ALA A 281 1.01 -13.14 0.81
CA ALA A 281 0.18 -12.50 -0.20
C ALA A 281 0.40 -10.98 -0.18
N SER A 282 0.46 -10.34 -1.35
CA SER A 282 0.70 -8.91 -1.52
C SER A 282 -0.35 -8.06 -0.81
N GLY A 283 0.09 -6.97 -0.17
CA GLY A 283 -0.78 -6.05 0.55
C GLY A 283 -1.84 -5.33 -0.29
N MET A 284 -1.81 -5.43 -1.63
CA MET A 284 -2.83 -4.88 -2.53
C MET A 284 -4.17 -5.59 -2.42
N GLY A 285 -4.19 -6.87 -2.04
CA GLY A 285 -5.41 -7.65 -1.89
C GLY A 285 -5.12 -9.02 -1.30
N ILE A 286 -5.60 -9.27 -0.08
CA ILE A 286 -5.44 -10.55 0.61
C ILE A 286 -6.82 -11.01 1.04
N THR A 287 -7.27 -12.15 0.53
CA THR A 287 -8.53 -12.75 0.95
C THR A 287 -8.28 -13.87 1.94
N ILE A 288 -9.03 -13.85 3.03
CA ILE A 288 -8.88 -14.75 4.17
C ILE A 288 -10.26 -15.29 4.56
N SER A 289 -10.35 -16.59 4.79
CA SER A 289 -11.56 -17.23 5.35
C SER A 289 -11.76 -16.86 6.83
N TYR A 290 -13.01 -16.85 7.29
CA TYR A 290 -13.33 -16.47 8.67
C TYR A 290 -12.57 -17.26 9.74
N ASP A 291 -12.45 -18.59 9.58
CA ASP A 291 -11.76 -19.44 10.55
C ASP A 291 -10.26 -19.08 10.67
N VAL A 292 -9.64 -18.70 9.55
CA VAL A 292 -8.25 -18.21 9.53
C VAL A 292 -8.14 -16.84 10.18
N VAL A 293 -9.10 -15.95 9.95
CA VAL A 293 -9.13 -14.63 10.61
C VAL A 293 -9.18 -14.79 12.13
N GLU A 294 -10.01 -15.70 12.65
CA GLU A 294 -10.07 -16.00 14.09
C GLU A 294 -8.72 -16.52 14.61
N LYS A 295 -8.13 -17.52 13.94
CA LYS A 295 -6.83 -18.08 14.31
C LYS A 295 -5.71 -17.04 14.28
N ILE A 296 -5.68 -16.15 13.29
CA ILE A 296 -4.70 -15.06 13.19
C ILE A 296 -4.87 -14.09 14.37
N VAL A 297 -6.11 -13.70 14.68
CA VAL A 297 -6.39 -12.79 15.81
C VAL A 297 -5.94 -13.40 17.13
N ASP A 298 -6.22 -14.67 17.38
CA ASP A 298 -5.82 -15.34 18.62
C ASP A 298 -4.30 -15.53 18.73
N LEU A 299 -3.66 -15.88 17.63
CA LEU A 299 -2.20 -16.01 17.56
C LEU A 299 -1.51 -14.65 17.75
N SER A 300 -2.12 -13.55 17.28
CA SER A 300 -1.51 -12.19 17.31
C SER A 300 -1.21 -11.70 18.72
N VAL A 301 -1.92 -12.22 19.72
CA VAL A 301 -1.70 -11.88 21.13
C VAL A 301 -0.33 -12.36 21.65
N LYS A 302 0.22 -13.41 21.03
CA LYS A 302 1.46 -14.07 21.46
C LYS A 302 2.65 -13.74 20.57
N GLU A 303 2.41 -13.19 19.39
CA GLU A 303 3.44 -12.96 18.38
C GLU A 303 3.90 -11.51 18.35
N LYS A 304 5.21 -11.33 18.14
CA LYS A 304 5.77 -9.99 17.94
C LYS A 304 5.19 -9.41 16.64
N LEU A 305 4.68 -8.19 16.73
CA LEU A 305 4.14 -7.49 15.58
C LEU A 305 5.28 -7.05 14.65
N ILE A 306 5.13 -7.31 13.35
CA ILE A 306 5.98 -6.77 12.28
C ILE A 306 5.23 -5.60 11.65
N HIS A 307 5.90 -4.49 11.35
CA HIS A 307 5.23 -3.25 10.95
C HIS A 307 4.65 -3.26 9.54
N ILE A 308 5.16 -4.14 8.67
CA ILE A 308 4.64 -4.36 7.31
C ILE A 308 3.52 -5.41 7.38
N ASP A 309 2.33 -5.02 6.97
CA ASP A 309 1.09 -5.73 7.28
C ASP A 309 0.89 -7.02 6.49
N ASP A 310 1.22 -7.01 5.21
CA ASP A 310 1.16 -8.19 4.34
C ASP A 310 2.19 -9.26 4.74
N VAL A 311 3.42 -8.83 5.03
CA VAL A 311 4.46 -9.68 5.62
C VAL A 311 4.01 -10.25 6.96
N TYR A 312 3.44 -9.43 7.85
CA TYR A 312 2.95 -9.89 9.14
C TYR A 312 1.87 -10.96 8.96
N LEU A 313 0.87 -10.73 8.11
CA LEU A 313 -0.17 -11.73 7.83
C LEU A 313 0.42 -13.03 7.24
N GLY A 314 1.43 -12.95 6.38
CA GLY A 314 2.11 -14.13 5.85
C GLY A 314 2.88 -14.92 6.91
N ILE A 315 3.53 -14.24 7.86
CA ILE A 315 4.17 -14.88 9.02
C ILE A 315 3.13 -15.61 9.87
N MET A 316 1.98 -14.98 10.11
CA MET A 316 0.90 -15.57 10.88
C MET A 316 0.30 -16.79 10.17
N ALA A 317 0.05 -16.69 8.87
CA ALA A 317 -0.41 -17.81 8.04
C ALA A 317 0.58 -18.98 8.07
N ASN A 318 1.88 -18.71 7.91
CA ASN A 318 2.93 -19.73 7.97
C ASN A 318 3.00 -20.41 9.34
N LYS A 319 2.86 -19.67 10.45
CA LYS A 319 2.79 -20.25 11.81
C LYS A 319 1.56 -21.13 12.03
N LEU A 320 0.47 -20.84 11.32
CA LEU A 320 -0.73 -21.68 11.28
C LEU A 320 -0.62 -22.82 10.26
N SER A 321 0.55 -23.02 9.66
CA SER A 321 0.80 -24.04 8.63
C SER A 321 -0.09 -23.88 7.39
N LEU A 322 -0.52 -22.66 7.10
CA LEU A 322 -1.26 -22.30 5.90
C LEU A 322 -0.28 -21.92 4.78
N GLN A 323 -0.56 -22.39 3.57
CA GLN A 323 0.17 -21.97 2.38
C GLN A 323 -0.50 -20.74 1.77
N CYS A 324 0.31 -19.83 1.24
CA CYS A 324 -0.19 -18.75 0.40
C CYS A 324 -0.67 -19.34 -0.92
N MET A 325 -1.98 -19.31 -1.16
CA MET A 325 -2.56 -19.75 -2.42
C MET A 325 -2.36 -18.65 -3.47
N ASP A 326 -1.44 -18.87 -4.40
CA ASP A 326 -1.13 -17.89 -5.44
C ASP A 326 -2.27 -17.80 -6.45
N GLU A 327 -2.83 -16.60 -6.55
CA GLU A 327 -3.89 -16.23 -7.49
C GLU A 327 -3.44 -15.01 -8.29
N SER A 328 -2.17 -14.97 -8.69
CA SER A 328 -1.53 -13.86 -9.41
C SER A 328 -2.17 -13.55 -10.77
N ASN A 329 -2.93 -14.50 -11.33
CA ASN A 329 -3.78 -14.30 -12.51
C ASN A 329 -5.05 -13.49 -12.24
N LYS A 330 -5.47 -13.34 -10.97
CA LYS A 330 -6.67 -12.59 -10.56
C LYS A 330 -6.36 -11.42 -9.62
N PHE A 331 -5.23 -11.46 -8.93
CA PHE A 331 -4.76 -10.43 -8.02
C PHE A 331 -3.54 -9.74 -8.63
N ASP A 332 -3.77 -8.64 -9.36
CA ASP A 332 -2.68 -7.85 -9.92
C ASP A 332 -2.20 -6.84 -8.87
N THR A 333 -0.89 -6.67 -8.78
CA THR A 333 -0.25 -5.72 -7.87
C THR A 333 -0.06 -4.34 -8.49
N SER A 334 -0.31 -4.20 -9.80
CA SER A 334 -0.07 -2.97 -10.53
C SER A 334 -1.18 -2.63 -11.51
N TYR A 335 -1.53 -1.35 -11.56
CA TYR A 335 -2.47 -0.81 -12.53
C TYR A 335 -1.78 -0.55 -13.86
N THR A 336 -1.49 -1.62 -14.60
CA THR A 336 -0.93 -1.56 -15.97
C THR A 336 -1.92 -2.01 -17.03
N THR A 337 -2.96 -2.72 -16.64
CA THR A 337 -3.90 -3.39 -17.55
C THR A 337 -4.96 -2.42 -18.05
N MET A 338 -4.98 -2.18 -19.36
CA MET A 338 -6.10 -1.51 -20.00
C MET A 338 -7.24 -2.53 -20.12
N LEU A 339 -8.40 -2.23 -19.53
CA LEU A 339 -9.57 -3.09 -19.68
C LEU A 339 -10.19 -2.84 -21.06
N THR A 340 -9.93 -3.71 -22.02
CA THR A 340 -10.35 -3.54 -23.43
C THR A 340 -11.03 -4.77 -24.00
N GLU A 341 -10.74 -5.94 -23.47
CA GLU A 341 -11.27 -7.23 -23.90
C GLU A 341 -12.07 -7.89 -22.77
N CYS A 342 -12.96 -8.82 -23.11
CA CYS A 342 -13.79 -9.52 -22.11
C CYS A 342 -12.95 -10.31 -21.10
N GLU A 343 -11.83 -10.88 -21.56
CA GLU A 343 -10.90 -11.62 -20.71
C GLU A 343 -10.23 -10.73 -19.66
N ASP A 344 -10.08 -9.43 -19.95
CA ASP A 344 -9.52 -8.46 -19.01
C ASP A 344 -10.42 -8.23 -17.80
N MET A 345 -11.68 -8.68 -17.80
CA MET A 345 -12.56 -8.58 -16.62
C MET A 345 -12.33 -9.68 -15.58
N ASN A 346 -11.52 -10.70 -15.89
CA ASN A 346 -11.31 -11.86 -15.04
C ASN A 346 -10.42 -11.60 -13.81
N PHE A 347 -10.08 -10.35 -13.49
CA PHE A 347 -9.38 -9.98 -12.26
C PHE A 347 -10.35 -9.82 -11.07
N CYS A 348 -9.85 -10.10 -9.88
CA CYS A 348 -10.50 -9.81 -8.60
C CYS A 348 -10.02 -8.48 -8.02
N VAL A 349 -8.71 -8.23 -8.03
CA VAL A 349 -8.09 -7.03 -7.44
C VAL A 349 -7.01 -6.48 -8.36
N LEU A 350 -6.99 -5.16 -8.52
CA LEU A 350 -5.89 -4.41 -9.13
C LEU A 350 -5.27 -3.46 -8.09
N GLY A 351 -3.96 -3.52 -7.93
CA GLY A 351 -3.20 -2.62 -7.05
C GLY A 351 -2.76 -1.32 -7.72
N GLY A 352 -2.50 -0.28 -6.92
CA GLY A 352 -1.92 0.98 -7.41
C GLY A 352 -2.86 1.86 -8.24
N VAL A 353 -4.18 1.71 -8.09
CA VAL A 353 -5.19 2.52 -8.79
C VAL A 353 -5.40 3.85 -8.07
N PRO A 354 -5.10 5.00 -8.70
CA PRO A 354 -5.31 6.29 -8.08
C PRO A 354 -6.81 6.56 -7.82
N PRO A 355 -7.16 7.30 -6.74
CA PRO A 355 -8.56 7.62 -6.43
C PRO A 355 -9.35 8.27 -7.59
N ARG A 356 -8.68 9.07 -8.42
CA ARG A 356 -9.29 9.71 -9.59
C ARG A 356 -9.71 8.70 -10.68
N ASP A 357 -9.03 7.56 -10.75
CA ASP A 357 -9.22 6.58 -11.81
C ASP A 357 -10.24 5.50 -11.42
N MET A 358 -10.48 5.30 -10.11
CA MET A 358 -11.45 4.32 -9.59
C MET A 358 -12.86 4.47 -10.19
N TYR A 359 -13.34 5.69 -10.38
CA TYR A 359 -14.66 5.91 -10.99
C TYR A 359 -14.68 5.47 -12.45
N TYR A 360 -13.70 5.90 -13.24
CA TYR A 360 -13.59 5.54 -14.66
C TYR A 360 -13.45 4.04 -14.85
N LEU A 361 -12.61 3.40 -14.03
CA LEU A 361 -12.41 1.96 -14.07
C LEU A 361 -13.70 1.21 -13.73
N THR A 362 -14.50 1.70 -12.79
CA THR A 362 -15.83 1.13 -12.50
C THR A 362 -16.77 1.24 -13.68
N GLN A 363 -16.79 2.39 -14.38
CA GLN A 363 -17.62 2.54 -15.57
C GLN A 363 -17.15 1.61 -16.69
N ASN A 364 -15.83 1.47 -16.89
CA ASN A 364 -15.27 0.55 -17.86
C ASN A 364 -15.67 -0.89 -17.56
N VAL A 365 -15.51 -1.36 -16.32
CA VAL A 365 -15.95 -2.71 -15.91
C VAL A 365 -17.45 -2.92 -16.19
N LYS A 366 -18.30 -1.95 -15.85
CA LYS A 366 -19.75 -2.03 -16.14
C LYS A 366 -20.03 -2.12 -17.64
N ASN A 367 -19.44 -1.22 -18.43
CA ASN A 367 -19.65 -1.17 -19.88
C ASN A 367 -19.14 -2.45 -20.57
N LEU A 368 -17.97 -2.96 -20.19
CA LEU A 368 -17.45 -4.21 -20.72
C LEU A 368 -18.34 -5.40 -20.33
N LYS A 369 -18.86 -5.43 -19.10
CA LYS A 369 -19.80 -6.47 -18.65
C LYS A 369 -21.08 -6.49 -19.48
N ASP A 370 -21.59 -5.33 -19.89
CA ASP A 370 -22.78 -5.24 -20.75
C ASP A 370 -22.51 -5.72 -22.20
N ILE A 371 -21.23 -5.81 -22.61
CA ILE A 371 -20.83 -6.20 -23.97
C ILE A 371 -20.59 -7.73 -24.12
N CYS A 372 -20.13 -8.42 -23.07
CA CYS A 372 -19.40 -9.71 -23.18
C CYS A 372 -20.21 -11.04 -23.10
#